data_AF-A0A929PEG1-F1
#
_entry.id   AF-A0A929PEG1-F1
#
_cell.length_a   1.000
_cell.length_b   1.000
_cell.length_c   1.000
_cell.angle_alpha   90.00
_cell.angle_beta   90.00
_cell.angle_gamma   90.00
#
_symmetry.space_group_name_H-M   'P 1'
#
loop_
_entity.id
_entity.type
_entity.pdbx_description
1 polymer ?
#
loop_
_entity_poly.entity_id
_entity_poly.type
_entity_poly.pdbx_seq_one_letter_code
_entity_poly.pdbx_strand_id
1 'polypeptide(L)'
;MKKVFIVIACATLLSACQSSKLENSYKSATVEAISFQTETMFKISCEKFDTYYADKWRSKTITDKASFDTLNTLLLALKKTDNAYEPDVRVKLLLTNTGGSIDTVCLDDKITHYKNASYETSVELANFVQK
;
A
#
# COMPACT_ATOMS: atom_id res chain seq x y z
N MET A 1 -31.51 -16.66 58.98
CA MET A 1 -30.19 -16.28 58.41
C MET A 1 -30.30 -16.29 56.89
N LYS A 2 -29.80 -15.22 56.25
CA LYS A 2 -29.42 -15.05 54.83
C LYS A 2 -30.51 -15.07 53.73
N LYS A 3 -30.72 -13.88 53.15
CA LYS A 3 -31.31 -13.58 51.83
C LYS A 3 -30.29 -13.91 50.72
N VAL A 4 -30.73 -14.45 49.57
CA VAL A 4 -30.07 -14.35 48.24
C VAL A 4 -31.20 -14.53 47.19
N PHE A 5 -31.72 -13.57 46.42
CA PHE A 5 -31.23 -12.54 45.46
C PHE A 5 -30.80 -13.05 44.05
N ILE A 6 -31.51 -12.54 43.02
CA ILE A 6 -31.07 -12.13 41.65
C ILE A 6 -30.74 -13.28 40.67
N VAL A 7 -31.54 -13.55 39.62
CA VAL A 7 -31.74 -12.86 38.31
C VAL A 7 -30.53 -12.96 37.39
N ILE A 8 -30.80 -13.01 36.07
CA ILE A 8 -29.95 -12.77 34.88
C ILE A 8 -29.83 -14.05 34.03
N ALA A 9 -30.83 -14.34 33.18
CA ALA A 9 -30.94 -13.81 31.82
C ALA A 9 -29.67 -14.10 31.00
N CYS A 10 -29.64 -15.31 30.43
CA CYS A 10 -28.62 -15.77 29.48
C CYS A 10 -28.84 -15.02 28.15
N ALA A 11 -28.33 -13.79 28.10
CA ALA A 11 -28.35 -12.95 26.91
C ALA A 11 -27.52 -13.62 25.82
N THR A 12 -28.18 -13.81 24.69
CA THR A 12 -27.66 -14.15 23.37
C THR A 12 -26.33 -13.44 23.08
N LEU A 13 -25.24 -14.21 23.05
CA LEU A 13 -24.01 -13.79 22.38
C LEU A 13 -24.26 -13.87 20.87
N LEU A 14 -24.92 -12.84 20.35
CA LEU A 14 -24.78 -12.47 18.94
C LEU A 14 -23.31 -12.08 18.76
N SER A 15 -22.51 -13.04 18.30
CA SER A 15 -21.22 -12.76 17.67
C SER A 15 -21.47 -11.90 16.44
N ALA A 16 -21.60 -10.60 16.66
CA ALA A 16 -21.38 -9.61 15.64
C ALA A 16 -19.91 -9.73 15.22
N CYS A 17 -19.65 -10.56 14.21
CA CYS A 17 -18.48 -10.39 13.37
C CYS A 17 -18.59 -8.99 12.75
N GLN A 18 -18.05 -8.00 13.44
CA GLN A 18 -17.70 -6.73 12.81
C GLN A 18 -16.72 -7.10 11.72
N SER A 19 -17.20 -7.02 10.48
CA SER A 19 -16.34 -6.90 9.32
C SER A 19 -15.44 -5.70 9.60
N SER A 20 -14.17 -5.98 9.92
CA SER A 20 -13.14 -4.96 9.91
C SER A 20 -13.03 -4.51 8.45
N LYS A 21 -13.89 -3.57 8.05
CA LYS A 21 -13.64 -2.71 6.90
C LYS A 21 -12.33 -2.03 7.25
N LEU A 22 -11.24 -2.57 6.71
CA LEU A 22 -9.93 -1.97 6.76
C LEU A 22 -10.05 -0.71 5.89
N GLU A 23 -10.56 0.35 6.51
CA GLU A 23 -10.65 1.68 5.96
C GLU A 23 -9.23 2.22 5.90
N ASN A 24 -8.47 1.79 4.89
CA ASN A 24 -7.25 2.48 4.50
C ASN A 24 -7.68 3.86 3.96
N SER A 25 -7.92 4.79 4.88
CA SER A 25 -8.36 6.15 4.59
C SER A 25 -7.13 6.98 4.17
N TYR A 26 -6.65 6.71 2.97
CA TYR A 26 -5.65 7.54 2.33
C TYR A 26 -6.33 8.80 1.75
N LYS A 27 -5.69 9.96 1.89
CA LYS A 27 -6.17 11.25 1.36
C LYS A 27 -5.43 11.70 0.10
N SER A 28 -4.22 11.19 -0.12
CA SER A 28 -3.39 11.51 -1.28
C SER A 28 -2.33 10.43 -1.49
N ALA A 29 -1.80 10.38 -2.71
CA ALA A 29 -0.62 9.59 -3.03
C ALA A 29 0.38 10.43 -3.81
N THR A 30 1.66 10.35 -3.45
CA THR A 30 2.73 10.93 -4.28
C THR A 30 3.45 9.80 -4.99
N VAL A 31 3.48 9.85 -6.32
CA VAL A 31 4.21 8.94 -7.19
C VAL A 31 5.57 9.55 -7.47
N GLU A 32 6.63 8.85 -7.12
CA GLU A 32 7.99 9.20 -7.42
C GLU A 32 8.59 8.10 -8.29
N ALA A 33 8.89 8.43 -9.54
CA ALA A 33 9.22 7.43 -10.54
C ALA A 33 10.47 7.82 -11.33
N ILE A 34 11.22 6.78 -11.68
CA ILE A 34 12.19 6.77 -12.75
C ILE A 34 11.77 5.72 -13.80
N SER A 35 12.45 5.71 -14.93
CA SER A 35 12.16 4.73 -15.99
C SER A 35 12.36 3.31 -15.48
N PHE A 36 11.46 2.39 -15.80
CA PHE A 36 11.75 0.95 -15.62
C PHE A 36 12.94 0.50 -16.49
N GLN A 37 13.27 1.23 -17.56
CA GLN A 37 14.41 0.95 -18.43
C GLN A 37 15.73 1.54 -17.91
N THR A 38 15.71 2.28 -16.80
CA THR A 38 16.95 2.81 -16.22
C THR A 38 17.80 1.65 -15.71
N GLU A 39 18.97 1.49 -16.30
CA GLU A 39 19.96 0.51 -15.89
C GLU A 39 20.80 1.02 -14.72
N THR A 40 21.04 0.15 -13.75
CA THR A 40 21.92 0.43 -12.61
C THR A 40 22.93 -0.71 -12.46
N MET A 41 24.12 -0.39 -11.95
CA MET A 41 25.15 -1.39 -11.68
C MET A 41 24.82 -2.28 -10.46
N PHE A 42 23.81 -1.89 -9.67
CA PHE A 42 23.37 -2.60 -8.47
C PHE A 42 21.88 -2.35 -8.24
N LYS A 43 21.25 -3.25 -7.47
CA LYS A 43 19.86 -3.11 -7.07
C LYS A 43 19.65 -1.94 -6.11
N ILE A 44 18.62 -1.15 -6.35
CA ILE A 44 18.18 -0.06 -5.50
C ILE A 44 17.07 -0.56 -4.58
N SER A 45 17.32 -0.56 -3.28
CA SER A 45 16.28 -0.85 -2.29
C SER A 45 15.37 0.35 -2.09
N CYS A 46 14.20 0.13 -1.49
CA CYS A 46 13.23 1.16 -1.17
C CYS A 46 13.81 2.30 -0.30
N GLU A 47 14.68 1.96 0.64
CA GLU A 47 15.38 2.90 1.53
C GLU A 47 16.41 3.75 0.78
N LYS A 48 17.05 3.17 -0.24
CA LYS A 48 18.11 3.81 -1.01
C LYS A 48 17.58 4.67 -2.15
N PHE A 49 16.30 4.55 -2.51
CA PHE A 49 15.69 5.23 -3.65
C PHE A 49 16.00 6.74 -3.69
N ASP A 50 15.71 7.46 -2.60
CA ASP A 50 15.91 8.92 -2.55
C ASP A 50 17.38 9.34 -2.62
N THR A 51 18.29 8.46 -2.19
CA THR A 51 19.74 8.72 -2.23
C THR A 51 20.28 8.63 -3.66
N TYR A 52 19.82 7.65 -4.43
CA TYR A 52 20.33 7.43 -5.80
C TYR A 52 19.54 8.17 -6.87
N TYR A 53 18.27 8.47 -6.60
CA TYR A 53 17.38 9.17 -7.51
C TYR A 53 16.91 10.47 -6.85
N ALA A 54 17.85 11.35 -6.49
CA ALA A 54 17.54 12.69 -6.01
C ALA A 54 16.83 13.51 -7.10
N ASP A 55 17.32 13.44 -8.34
CA ASP A 55 16.72 14.05 -9.52
C ASP A 55 15.72 13.10 -10.18
N LYS A 56 14.60 12.87 -9.49
CA LYS A 56 13.52 12.00 -9.94
C LYS A 56 13.00 12.49 -11.29
N TRP A 57 12.93 11.60 -12.28
CA TRP A 57 12.35 11.96 -13.59
C TRP A 57 10.90 12.42 -13.43
N ARG A 58 10.18 11.84 -12.46
CA ARG A 58 8.80 12.22 -12.18
C ARG A 58 8.51 12.26 -10.69
N SER A 59 7.87 13.33 -10.25
CA SER A 59 7.16 13.41 -8.98
C SER A 59 5.77 14.00 -9.21
N LYS A 60 4.71 13.24 -8.90
CA LYS A 60 3.32 13.68 -9.08
C LYS A 60 2.50 13.33 -7.85
N THR A 61 1.84 14.33 -7.27
CA THR A 61 0.86 14.11 -6.20
C THR A 61 -0.54 13.97 -6.79
N ILE A 62 -1.23 12.91 -6.40
CA ILE A 62 -2.60 12.57 -6.74
C ILE A 62 -3.49 12.93 -5.56
N THR A 63 -4.36 13.90 -5.78
CA THR A 63 -5.40 14.32 -4.83
C THR A 63 -6.80 14.24 -5.43
N ASP A 64 -6.91 14.08 -6.76
CA ASP A 64 -8.19 13.91 -7.41
C ASP A 64 -8.76 12.52 -7.10
N LYS A 65 -10.06 12.48 -6.79
CA LYS A 65 -10.72 11.27 -6.34
C LYS A 65 -10.67 10.15 -7.37
N ALA A 66 -10.86 10.45 -8.66
CA ALA A 66 -10.94 9.42 -9.70
C ALA A 66 -9.61 8.68 -9.90
N SER A 67 -8.50 9.42 -10.00
CA SER A 67 -7.16 8.81 -10.12
C SER A 67 -6.77 8.10 -8.83
N PHE A 68 -7.15 8.66 -7.68
CA PHE A 68 -6.88 8.02 -6.38
C PHE A 68 -7.65 6.71 -6.22
N ASP A 69 -8.95 6.68 -6.54
CA ASP A 69 -9.79 5.48 -6.50
C ASP A 69 -9.24 4.40 -7.46
N THR A 70 -8.73 4.81 -8.63
CA THR A 70 -8.06 3.92 -9.59
C THR A 70 -6.81 3.30 -8.96
N LEU A 71 -5.91 4.12 -8.40
CA LEU A 71 -4.70 3.64 -7.72
C LEU A 71 -5.05 2.68 -6.58
N ASN A 72 -6.00 3.04 -5.74
CA ASN A 72 -6.42 2.22 -4.61
C ASN A 72 -6.97 0.87 -5.06
N THR A 73 -7.76 0.84 -6.14
CA THR A 73 -8.27 -0.40 -6.74
C THR A 73 -7.12 -1.29 -7.22
N LEU A 74 -6.11 -0.70 -7.88
CA LEU A 74 -4.93 -1.44 -8.34
C LEU A 74 -4.13 -2.02 -7.16
N LEU A 75 -3.95 -1.25 -6.09
CA LEU A 75 -3.26 -1.72 -4.88
C LEU A 75 -4.03 -2.83 -4.14
N LEU A 76 -5.36 -2.77 -4.11
CA LEU A 76 -6.20 -3.81 -3.52
C LEU A 76 -6.25 -5.09 -4.36
N ALA A 77 -6.02 -4.99 -5.67
CA ALA A 77 -5.99 -6.11 -6.60
C ALA A 77 -4.62 -6.82 -6.68
N LEU A 78 -3.63 -6.34 -5.92
CA LEU A 78 -2.29 -6.93 -5.89
C LEU A 78 -2.33 -8.40 -5.47
N LYS A 79 -1.69 -9.25 -6.27
CA LYS A 79 -1.57 -10.69 -6.00
C LYS A 79 -0.30 -10.95 -5.22
N LYS A 80 -0.45 -11.47 -4.00
CA LYS A 80 0.71 -11.84 -3.18
C LYS A 80 1.52 -12.92 -3.90
N THR A 81 2.84 -12.81 -3.83
CA THR A 81 3.76 -13.82 -4.34
C THR A 81 4.65 -14.32 -3.21
N ASP A 82 5.00 -15.60 -3.26
CA ASP A 82 5.97 -16.22 -2.34
C ASP A 82 7.42 -15.96 -2.78
N ASN A 83 7.60 -15.15 -3.83
CA ASN A 83 8.91 -14.75 -4.29
C ASN A 83 9.61 -13.86 -3.24
N ALA A 84 10.71 -14.37 -2.68
CA ALA A 84 11.59 -13.60 -1.78
C ALA A 84 12.42 -12.52 -2.53
N TYR A 85 12.11 -12.26 -3.80
CA TYR A 85 12.75 -11.22 -4.59
C TYR A 85 12.33 -9.84 -4.07
N GLU A 86 13.32 -9.06 -3.67
CA GLU A 86 13.18 -7.63 -3.42
C GLU A 86 13.22 -6.86 -4.74
N PRO A 87 12.30 -5.89 -4.97
CA PRO A 87 12.27 -5.11 -6.18
C PRO A 87 13.54 -4.29 -6.35
N ASP A 88 14.03 -4.18 -7.58
CA ASP A 88 15.03 -3.18 -7.93
C ASP A 88 14.31 -1.84 -8.16
N VAL A 89 14.06 -1.11 -7.09
CA VAL A 89 13.03 -0.06 -7.03
C VAL A 89 13.23 0.98 -8.12
N ARG A 90 12.16 1.20 -8.89
CA ARG A 90 12.05 2.24 -9.92
C ARG A 90 10.95 3.24 -9.62
N VAL A 91 10.01 2.85 -8.76
CA VAL A 91 8.92 3.71 -8.30
C VAL A 91 8.75 3.59 -6.80
N LYS A 92 8.59 4.74 -6.15
CA LYS A 92 8.21 4.88 -4.74
C LYS A 92 6.87 5.62 -4.68
N LEU A 93 5.85 4.99 -4.09
CA LEU A 93 4.56 5.62 -3.80
C LEU A 93 4.50 5.97 -2.32
N LEU A 94 4.17 7.22 -2.03
CA LEU A 94 3.96 7.73 -0.69
C LEU A 94 2.46 7.94 -0.46
N LEU A 95 1.81 7.01 0.23
CA LEU A 95 0.38 7.04 0.52
C LEU A 95 0.15 7.79 1.82
N THR A 96 -0.39 8.99 1.76
CA THR A 96 -0.67 9.79 2.95
C THR A 96 -2.03 9.42 3.52
N ASN A 97 -2.05 8.92 4.75
CA ASN A 97 -3.28 8.65 5.48
C ASN A 97 -3.99 9.96 5.90
N THR A 98 -5.29 9.88 6.18
CA THR A 98 -6.07 10.99 6.75
C THR A 98 -5.45 11.53 8.04
N GLY A 99 -4.92 10.63 8.89
CA GLY A 99 -4.18 10.95 10.11
C GLY A 99 -2.74 11.47 9.90
N GLY A 100 -2.26 11.57 8.66
CA GLY A 100 -0.97 12.16 8.31
C GLY A 100 0.23 11.21 8.28
N SER A 101 0.10 9.96 8.71
CA SER A 101 1.13 8.94 8.50
C SER A 101 1.28 8.60 7.01
N ILE A 102 2.47 8.17 6.61
CA ILE A 102 2.78 7.83 5.22
C ILE A 102 3.10 6.34 5.14
N ASP A 103 2.32 5.61 4.34
CA ASP A 103 2.67 4.25 3.93
C ASP A 103 3.49 4.32 2.64
N THR A 104 4.53 3.50 2.54
CA THR A 104 5.38 3.45 1.35
C THR A 104 5.13 2.18 0.56
N VAL A 105 4.96 2.32 -0.74
CA VAL A 105 4.96 1.21 -1.72
C VAL A 105 6.21 1.38 -2.58
N CYS A 106 6.96 0.31 -2.77
CA CYS A 106 8.15 0.34 -3.63
C CYS A 106 8.03 -0.76 -4.68
N LEU A 107 8.20 -0.43 -5.95
CA LEU A 107 8.03 -1.38 -7.03
C LEU A 107 9.04 -1.23 -8.16
N ASP A 108 9.28 -2.35 -8.84
CA ASP A 108 9.80 -2.43 -10.20
C ASP A 108 8.70 -2.93 -11.15
N ASP A 109 9.07 -3.28 -12.38
CA ASP A 109 8.13 -3.76 -13.41
C ASP A 109 7.54 -5.15 -13.12
N LYS A 110 8.03 -5.86 -12.08
CA LYS A 110 7.67 -7.25 -11.78
C LYS A 110 7.15 -7.44 -10.37
N ILE A 111 7.75 -6.77 -9.39
CA ILE A 111 7.48 -6.94 -7.97
C ILE A 111 7.13 -5.60 -7.33
N THR A 112 6.07 -5.62 -6.54
CA THR A 112 5.64 -4.52 -5.66
C THR A 112 5.81 -4.98 -4.21
N HIS A 113 6.60 -4.24 -3.44
CA HIS A 113 6.74 -4.44 -2.00
C HIS A 113 5.84 -3.43 -1.26
N TYR A 114 4.96 -3.94 -0.42
CA TYR A 114 3.98 -3.14 0.34
C TYR A 114 3.60 -3.84 1.65
N LYS A 115 3.51 -3.09 2.77
CA LYS A 115 3.10 -3.62 4.08
C LYS A 115 3.82 -4.95 4.46
N ASN A 116 5.14 -4.99 4.25
CA ASN A 116 6.02 -6.13 4.54
C ASN A 116 5.70 -7.41 3.76
N ALA A 117 5.13 -7.30 2.56
CA ALA A 117 4.86 -8.42 1.68
C ALA A 117 5.13 -8.07 0.22
N SER A 118 5.57 -9.07 -0.54
CA SER A 118 5.81 -8.97 -1.98
C SER A 118 4.58 -9.38 -2.77
N TYR A 119 4.31 -8.62 -3.82
CA TYR A 119 3.20 -8.80 -4.74
C TYR A 119 3.70 -8.75 -6.17
N GLU A 120 2.98 -9.40 -7.07
CA GLU A 120 3.18 -9.21 -8.51
C GLU A 120 2.78 -7.79 -8.90
N THR A 121 3.67 -7.06 -9.56
CA THR A 121 3.32 -5.78 -10.19
C THR A 121 2.45 -6.06 -11.40
N SER A 122 1.19 -5.64 -11.37
CA SER A 122 0.33 -5.75 -12.55
C SER A 122 0.74 -4.75 -13.64
N VAL A 123 0.46 -5.09 -14.90
CA VAL A 123 0.72 -4.21 -16.05
C VAL A 123 -0.05 -2.89 -15.89
N GLU A 124 -1.27 -2.94 -15.35
CA GLU A 124 -2.09 -1.76 -15.08
C GLU A 124 -1.46 -0.85 -14.03
N LEU A 125 -0.90 -1.42 -12.95
CA LEU A 125 -0.20 -0.65 -11.92
C LEU A 125 1.08 -0.03 -12.47
N ALA A 126 1.90 -0.83 -13.16
CA ALA A 126 3.14 -0.36 -13.80
C ALA A 126 2.86 0.81 -14.76
N ASN A 127 1.83 0.69 -15.60
CA ASN A 127 1.42 1.75 -16.51
C ASN A 127 0.87 2.98 -15.77
N PHE A 128 0.08 2.79 -14.71
CA PHE A 128 -0.50 3.90 -13.96
C PHE A 128 0.57 4.79 -13.34
N VAL A 129 1.62 4.19 -12.76
CA VAL A 129 2.66 4.94 -12.04
C VAL A 129 3.72 5.57 -12.96
N GLN A 130 3.85 5.07 -14.19
CA GLN A 130 4.75 5.64 -15.20
C GLN A 130 4.06 6.72 -16.06
N LYS A 131 2.72 6.69 -16.16
CA LYS A 131 1.87 7.65 -16.90
C LYS A 131 1.85 9.02 -16.29
#